data_AF-A0ABD0UMY1-F1
#
_entry.id   AF-A0ABD0UMY1-F1
#
_cell.length_a   1.000
_cell.length_b   1.000
_cell.length_c   1.000
_cell.angle_alpha   90.00
_cell.angle_beta   90.00
_cell.angle_gamma   90.00
#
_symmetry.space_group_name_H-M   'P 1'
#
loop_
_entity.id
_entity.type
_entity.pdbx_description
1 polymer ?
#
loop_
_entity_poly.entity_id
_entity_poly.type
_entity_poly.pdbx_seq_one_letter_code
_entity_poly.pdbx_strand_id
1 'polypeptide(L)'
;MGAVKVMAATSDDKFGRRERNLLKSNMTIYGMAQCTRDLQESACNQCLNKISETILGSCKYHLGCYVISTSCVMRYEINAFLLDPIAPSPVALAPASAPTSP
;
A
#
# COMPACT_ATOMS: atom_id res chain seq x y z
N MET A 1 -8.52 1.61 -9.87
CA MET A 1 -7.86 1.76 -8.55
C MET A 1 -7.60 3.23 -8.19
N GLY A 2 -8.53 4.16 -8.47
CA GLY A 2 -8.25 5.61 -8.33
C GLY A 2 -7.95 6.07 -6.90
N ALA A 3 -8.75 5.63 -5.92
CA ALA A 3 -8.59 6.08 -4.53
C ALA A 3 -7.25 5.68 -3.90
N VAL A 4 -6.78 4.45 -4.11
CA VAL A 4 -5.49 4.00 -3.53
C VAL A 4 -4.31 4.76 -4.10
N LYS A 5 -4.41 5.24 -5.35
CA LYS A 5 -3.37 6.04 -5.98
C LYS A 5 -3.28 7.43 -5.38
N VAL A 6 -4.42 8.09 -5.22
CA VAL A 6 -4.49 9.42 -4.60
C VAL A 6 -3.88 9.34 -3.19
N MET A 7 -4.31 8.37 -2.39
CA MET A 7 -3.77 8.17 -1.04
C MET A 7 -2.25 7.95 -1.06
N ALA A 8 -1.74 7.08 -1.94
CA ALA A 8 -0.30 6.84 -2.05
C ALA A 8 0.49 8.07 -2.51
N ALA A 9 -0.09 8.93 -3.35
CA ALA A 9 0.60 10.12 -3.85
C ALA A 9 0.66 11.26 -2.81
N THR A 10 -0.41 11.42 -2.03
CA THR A 10 -0.58 12.54 -1.09
C THR A 10 -0.16 12.22 0.35
N SER A 11 -0.02 10.94 0.72
CA SER A 11 0.41 10.54 2.07
C SER A 11 1.91 10.75 2.31
N ASP A 12 2.29 11.10 3.53
CA ASP A 12 3.69 11.24 3.97
C ASP A 12 4.50 9.95 3.81
N ASP A 13 3.88 8.79 4.08
CA ASP A 13 4.51 7.48 3.94
C ASP A 13 4.48 6.93 2.50
N LYS A 14 3.91 7.70 1.57
CA LYS A 14 3.68 7.37 0.16
C LYS A 14 2.91 6.07 -0.06
N PHE A 15 2.01 5.74 0.87
CA PHE A 15 1.23 4.51 0.86
C PHE A 15 -0.27 4.80 0.84
N GLY A 16 -1.02 3.98 0.11
CA GLY A 16 -2.47 4.07 0.05
C GLY A 16 -3.09 2.68 0.01
N ARG A 17 -4.08 2.42 0.87
CA ARG A 17 -4.81 1.15 0.90
C ARG A 17 -6.31 1.37 0.92
N ARG A 18 -7.06 0.44 0.33
CA ARG A 18 -8.52 0.45 0.37
C ARG A 18 -9.07 -0.95 0.14
N GLU A 19 -10.18 -1.24 0.79
CA GLU A 19 -11.04 -2.37 0.48
C GLU A 19 -12.36 -1.91 -0.14
N ARG A 20 -12.93 -2.75 -1.01
CA ARG A 20 -14.23 -2.50 -1.62
C ARG A 20 -15.00 -3.80 -1.68
N ASN A 21 -16.14 -3.83 -1.00
CA ASN A 21 -17.08 -4.94 -1.12
C ASN A 21 -17.82 -4.87 -2.48
N LEU A 22 -17.84 -5.98 -3.20
CA LEU A 22 -18.58 -6.20 -4.43
C LEU A 22 -19.86 -6.98 -4.12
N LEU A 23 -20.93 -6.25 -3.83
CA LEU A 23 -22.22 -6.80 -3.43
C LEU A 23 -22.77 -7.86 -4.40
N LYS A 24 -22.52 -7.73 -5.71
CA LYS A 24 -23.01 -8.67 -6.72
C LYS A 24 -22.37 -10.05 -6.66
N SER A 25 -21.14 -10.16 -6.17
CA SER A 25 -20.37 -11.41 -6.14
C SER A 25 -20.03 -11.87 -4.72
N ASN A 26 -20.49 -11.14 -3.68
CA ASN A 26 -20.12 -11.36 -2.29
C ASN A 26 -18.59 -11.48 -2.08
N MET A 27 -17.82 -10.68 -2.83
CA MET A 27 -16.36 -10.66 -2.77
C MET A 27 -15.90 -9.30 -2.27
N THR A 28 -14.85 -9.27 -1.45
CA THR A 28 -14.14 -8.03 -1.12
C THR A 28 -12.88 -7.96 -1.97
N ILE A 29 -12.63 -6.81 -2.60
CA ILE A 29 -11.36 -6.51 -3.25
C ILE A 29 -10.54 -5.64 -2.32
N TYR A 30 -9.35 -6.12 -1.99
CA TYR A 30 -8.33 -5.38 -1.28
C TYR A 30 -7.36 -4.77 -2.30
N GLY A 31 -6.96 -3.53 -2.09
CA GLY A 31 -6.05 -2.81 -2.98
C GLY A 31 -5.05 -1.98 -2.21
N MET A 32 -3.82 -1.93 -2.70
CA MET A 32 -2.77 -1.03 -2.23
C MET A 32 -2.01 -0.38 -3.38
N ALA A 33 -1.40 0.75 -3.08
CA ALA A 33 -0.37 1.38 -3.88
C ALA A 33 0.71 1.95 -2.95
N GLN A 34 1.95 1.95 -3.42
CA GLN A 34 3.05 2.60 -2.73
C GLN A 34 4.00 3.24 -3.75
N CYS A 35 4.51 4.42 -3.42
CA CYS A 35 5.63 5.06 -4.12
C CYS A 35 6.87 5.08 -3.22
N THR A 36 8.04 5.26 -3.80
CA THR A 36 9.24 5.56 -3.01
C THR A 36 9.08 6.92 -2.32
N ARG A 37 9.57 7.04 -1.09
CA ARG A 37 9.31 8.20 -0.22
C ARG A 37 9.91 9.52 -0.73
N ASP A 38 10.91 9.43 -1.59
CA ASP A 38 11.60 10.56 -2.24
C ASP A 38 10.78 11.22 -3.36
N LEU A 39 9.69 10.60 -3.83
CA LEU A 39 8.90 11.13 -4.93
C LEU A 39 7.94 12.24 -4.51
N GLN A 40 7.94 13.32 -5.29
CA GLN A 40 6.86 14.30 -5.30
C GLN A 40 5.54 13.66 -5.76
N GLU A 41 4.42 14.26 -5.35
CA GLU A 41 3.07 13.77 -5.64
C GLU A 41 2.83 13.54 -7.14
N SER A 42 3.27 14.47 -8.00
CA SER A 42 3.10 14.38 -9.45
C SER A 42 3.85 13.18 -10.05
N ALA A 43 5.10 12.96 -9.65
CA ALA A 43 5.91 11.84 -10.10
C ALA A 43 5.36 10.49 -9.61
N CYS A 44 4.87 10.44 -8.36
CA CYS A 44 4.17 9.27 -7.84
C CYS A 44 2.91 8.97 -8.66
N ASN A 45 2.07 9.98 -8.93
CA ASN A 45 0.88 9.81 -9.77
C ASN A 45 1.22 9.31 -11.17
N GLN A 46 2.28 9.84 -11.80
CA GLN A 46 2.72 9.41 -13.12
C GLN A 46 3.15 7.93 -13.12
N CYS A 47 3.93 7.52 -12.13
CA CYS A 47 4.33 6.12 -11.98
C CYS A 47 3.10 5.21 -11.78
N LEU A 48 2.21 5.59 -10.86
CA LEU A 48 0.99 4.85 -10.55
C LEU A 48 0.02 4.79 -11.74
N ASN A 49 -0.02 5.81 -12.60
CA ASN A 49 -0.77 5.80 -13.86
C ASN A 49 -0.24 4.73 -14.81
N LYS A 50 1.08 4.69 -15.06
CA LYS A 50 1.69 3.67 -15.93
C LYS A 50 1.36 2.25 -15.48
N ILE A 51 1.56 1.93 -14.21
CA ILE A 51 1.25 0.57 -13.73
C ILE A 51 -0.26 0.28 -13.70
N SER A 52 -1.11 1.31 -13.60
CA SER A 52 -2.57 1.14 -13.73
C SER A 52 -2.95 0.69 -15.14
N GLU A 53 -2.29 1.21 -16.18
CA GLU A 53 -2.52 0.79 -17.56
C GLU A 53 -2.14 -0.68 -17.76
N THR A 54 -1.02 -1.12 -17.17
CA THR A 54 -0.62 -2.54 -17.17
C THR A 54 -1.66 -3.42 -16.48
N ILE A 55 -2.20 -2.97 -15.34
CA ILE A 55 -3.27 -3.69 -14.63
C ILE A 55 -4.53 -3.82 -15.50
N LEU A 56 -4.94 -2.73 -16.15
CA LEU A 56 -6.14 -2.72 -17.00
C LEU A 56 -5.97 -3.58 -18.27
N GLY A 57 -4.76 -3.73 -18.78
CA GLY A 57 -4.45 -4.57 -19.93
C GLY A 57 -4.24 -6.04 -19.56
N SER A 58 -3.20 -6.33 -18.79
CA SER A 58 -2.72 -7.69 -18.52
C SER A 58 -3.48 -8.40 -17.41
N CYS A 59 -4.09 -7.66 -16.47
CA CYS A 59 -4.73 -8.23 -15.29
C CYS A 59 -6.27 -8.19 -15.32
N LYS A 60 -6.87 -7.76 -16.43
CA LYS A 60 -8.32 -7.50 -16.56
C LYS A 60 -9.23 -8.63 -16.05
N TYR A 61 -8.82 -9.89 -16.20
CA TYR A 61 -9.62 -11.07 -15.83
C TYR A 61 -9.04 -11.87 -14.66
N HIS A 62 -8.09 -11.30 -13.93
CA HIS A 62 -7.44 -11.96 -12.79
C HIS A 62 -8.05 -11.49 -11.47
N LEU A 63 -8.20 -12.43 -10.52
CA LEU A 63 -8.69 -12.17 -9.17
C LEU A 63 -7.69 -11.42 -8.28
N GLY A 64 -6.44 -11.36 -8.73
CA GLY A 64 -5.40 -10.56 -8.11
C GLY A 64 -4.32 -10.20 -9.13
N CYS A 65 -3.62 -9.12 -8.86
CA CYS A 65 -2.52 -8.66 -9.70
C CYS A 65 -1.53 -7.86 -8.86
N TYR A 66 -0.26 -8.02 -9.17
CA TYR A 66 0.82 -7.30 -8.53
C TYR A 66 1.76 -6.76 -9.61
N VAL A 67 1.85 -5.43 -9.72
CA VAL A 67 2.70 -4.76 -10.70
C VAL A 67 3.69 -3.87 -9.97
N ILE A 68 4.97 -4.10 -10.24
CA ILE A 68 6.10 -3.40 -9.64
C ILE A 68 6.81 -2.60 -10.73
N SER A 69 7.20 -1.38 -10.38
CA SER A 69 8.14 -0.56 -11.13
C SER A 69 9.24 -0.08 -10.18
N THR A 70 10.27 0.59 -10.71
CA THR A 70 11.40 1.10 -9.92
C THR A 70 10.95 2.02 -8.79
N SER A 71 9.92 2.84 -9.03
CA SER A 71 9.52 3.91 -8.09
C SER A 71 8.13 3.75 -7.50
N CYS A 72 7.37 2.74 -7.91
CA CYS A 72 6.04 2.50 -7.37
C CYS A 72 5.56 1.07 -7.60
N VAL A 73 4.55 0.69 -6.82
CA VAL A 73 3.96 -0.64 -6.84
C VAL A 73 2.45 -0.55 -6.62
N MET A 74 1.71 -1.48 -7.20
CA MET A 74 0.26 -1.61 -7.00
C MET A 74 -0.13 -3.07 -6.93
N ARG A 75 -0.95 -3.41 -5.94
CA ARG A 75 -1.50 -4.76 -5.74
C ARG A 75 -2.99 -4.69 -5.54
N TYR A 76 -3.73 -5.59 -6.17
CA TYR A 76 -5.07 -5.93 -5.72
C TYR A 76 -5.24 -7.44 -5.59
N GLU A 77 -6.15 -7.86 -4.71
CA GLU A 77 -6.48 -9.25 -4.51
C GLU A 77 -7.87 -9.38 -3.87
N ILE A 78 -8.51 -10.54 -4.05
CA ILE A 78 -9.77 -10.88 -3.35
C ILE A 78 -9.55 -11.44 -1.94
N ASN A 79 -8.33 -11.89 -1.64
CA ASN A 79 -7.93 -12.35 -0.31
C ASN A 79 -7.30 -11.19 0.45
N ALA A 80 -7.55 -11.12 1.76
CA ALA A 80 -6.95 -10.08 2.59
C ALA A 80 -5.43 -10.28 2.65
N PHE A 81 -4.67 -9.25 2.26
CA PHE A 81 -3.20 -9.27 2.28
C PHE A 81 -2.60 -8.05 3.01
N LEU A 82 -3.43 -7.05 3.29
CA LEU A 82 -3.06 -5.91 4.11
C LEU A 82 -3.05 -6.41 5.54
N LEU A 83 -1.87 -6.70 6.09
CA LEU A 83 -1.74 -6.85 7.53
C LEU A 83 -2.31 -5.57 8.16
N ASP A 84 -3.20 -5.70 9.13
CA ASP A 84 -3.49 -4.59 10.01
C ASP A 84 -2.16 -4.06 10.56
N PRO A 85 -1.99 -2.74 10.72
CA PRO A 85 -0.80 -2.21 11.35
C PRO A 85 -0.61 -2.99 12.65
N ILE A 86 0.52 -3.69 12.76
CA ILE A 86 0.90 -4.39 13.97
C ILE A 86 0.76 -3.34 15.07
N ALA A 87 -0.26 -3.47 15.93
CA ALA A 87 -0.34 -2.63 17.12
C ALA A 87 1.06 -2.68 17.73
N PRO A 88 1.73 -1.53 17.96
CA PRO A 88 3.11 -1.54 18.38
C PRO A 88 3.22 -2.51 19.54
N SER A 89 3.98 -3.60 19.35
CA SER A 89 4.21 -4.56 20.43
C SER A 89 4.63 -3.75 21.64
N PRO A 90 4.01 -3.92 22.83
CA PRO A 90 4.37 -3.16 24.03
C PRO A 90 5.78 -3.49 24.56
N VAL A 91 6.64 -4.12 23.76
CA VAL A 91 7.96 -4.64 24.14
C VAL A 91 9.06 -3.79 23.50
N ALA A 92 9.05 -2.51 23.84
CA ALA A 92 10.27 -1.74 23.97
C ALA A 92 10.30 -1.19 25.40
N LEU A 93 10.35 -2.11 26.38
CA LEU A 93 10.87 -1.76 27.70
C LEU A 93 12.30 -1.26 27.46
N ALA A 94 12.46 0.05 27.62
CA ALA A 94 13.71 0.77 27.47
C ALA A 94 14.86 0.04 28.19
N PRO A 95 16.10 0.12 27.68
CA PRO A 95 17.25 -0.32 28.46
C PRO A 95 17.30 0.54 29.72
N ALA A 96 17.14 -0.09 30.88
CA ALA A 96 17.28 0.55 32.18
C ALA A 96 18.63 1.27 32.20
N SER A 97 18.58 2.59 32.22
CA SER A 97 19.75 3.45 32.42
C SER A 97 20.38 3.03 33.74
N ALA A 98 21.55 2.40 33.69
CA ALA A 98 22.33 2.10 34.88
C ALA A 98 22.67 3.43 35.57
N PRO A 99 22.31 3.63 36.85
CA PRO A 99 22.80 4.78 37.60
C PRO A 99 24.31 4.58 37.85
N THR A 100 25.10 5.52 37.35
CA THR A 100 26.51 5.70 37.72
C THR A 100 26.63 5.98 39.22
N SER A 101 27.60 5.29 39.82
CA SER A 101 28.03 5.33 41.22
C SER A 101 28.26 6.75 41.79
N PRO A 102 28.29 6.88 43.13
CA PRO A 102 29.50 7.34 43.80
C PRO A 102 30.31 6.21 44.41
#